data_AF-A0ABD3CET8-F1
#
_entry.id   AF-A0ABD3CET8-F1
#
_cell.length_a   1.000
_cell.length_b   1.000
_cell.length_c   1.000
_cell.angle_alpha   90.00
_cell.angle_beta   90.00
_cell.angle_gamma   90.00
#
_symmetry.space_group_name_H-M   'P 1'
#
loop_
_entity.id
_entity.type
_entity.pdbx_description
1 polymer ?
#
loop_
_entity_poly.entity_id
_entity_poly.type
_entity_poly.pdbx_seq_one_letter_code
_entity_poly.pdbx_strand_id
1 'polypeptide(L)' 'MVEQLHRIFKLCGSPSEEYWKKSKLPHATMFKPQHSYKRCIKETFKDFPQGVR' A
#
# COMPACT_ATOMS: atom_id res chain seq x y z
N MET A 1 -10.14 10.48 0.28
CA MET A 1 -9.21 9.77 1.19
C MET A 1 -8.91 8.35 0.70
N VAL A 2 -9.94 7.57 0.33
CA VAL A 2 -9.82 6.21 -0.24
C VAL A 2 -8.84 6.14 -1.42
N GLU A 3 -8.93 7.07 -2.37
CA GLU A 3 -8.07 7.14 -3.57
C GLU A 3 -6.56 7.22 -3.26
N GLN A 4 -6.19 7.99 -2.23
CA GLN A 4 -4.78 8.12 -1.81
C GLN A 4 -4.28 6.83 -1.18
N LEU A 5 -5.12 6.23 -0.33
CA LEU A 5 -4.84 4.94 0.30
C LEU A 5 -4.66 3.82 -0.74
N HIS A 6 -5.51 3.79 -1.77
CA HIS A 6 -5.36 2.88 -2.90
C HIS A 6 -4.05 3.09 -3.67
N ARG A 7 -3.63 4.35 -3.90
CA ARG A 7 -2.32 4.63 -4.52
C ARG A 7 -1.16 4.11 -3.65
N ILE A 8 -1.22 4.30 -2.33
CA ILE A 8 -0.22 3.80 -1.40
C ILE A 8 -0.16 2.26 -1.46
N PHE A 9 -1.30 1.58 -1.39
CA PHE A 9 -1.33 0.11 -1.43
C PHE A 9 -0.86 -0.48 -2.76
N LYS A 10 -1.18 0.17 -3.90
CA LYS A 10 -0.64 -0.22 -5.21
C LYS A 10 0.89 -0.17 -5.27
N LEU A 11 1.51 0.78 -4.56
CA LEU A 11 2.97 0.95 -4.56
C LEU A 11 3.65 0.05 -3.51
N CYS A 12 3.17 0.11 -2.27
CA CYS A 12 3.79 -0.52 -1.10
C CYS A 12 3.35 -1.97 -0.88
N GLY A 13 2.24 -2.38 -1.50
CA GLY A 13 1.54 -3.64 -1.28
C GLY A 13 0.36 -3.50 -0.29
N SER A 14 -0.54 -4.48 -0.31
CA SER A 14 -1.66 -4.54 0.65
C SER A 14 -1.18 -4.87 2.07
N PRO A 15 -1.78 -4.28 3.12
CA PRO A 15 -1.51 -4.65 4.50
C PRO A 15 -1.97 -6.07 4.81
N SER A 16 -1.29 -6.72 5.75
CA SER A 16 -1.65 -8.06 6.27
C SER A 16 -3.00 -8.06 6.98
N GLU A 17 -3.63 -9.22 7.10
CA GLU A 17 -4.92 -9.35 7.80
C GLU A 17 -4.85 -8.93 9.28
N GLU A 18 -3.73 -9.17 9.95
CA GLU A 18 -3.52 -8.72 11.32
C GLU A 18 -3.59 -7.19 11.44
N TYR A 19 -3.04 -6.46 10.46
CA TYR A 19 -3.12 -5.01 10.42
C TYR A 19 -4.58 -4.56 10.36
N TRP A 20 -5.40 -5.18 9.50
CA TRP A 20 -6.82 -4.85 9.38
C TRP A 20 -7.60 -5.11 10.68
N LYS A 21 -7.29 -6.23 11.37
CA LYS A 21 -7.90 -6.57 12.67
C LYS A 21 -7.54 -5.56 13.77
N LYS A 22 -6.31 -5.03 13.74
CA LYS A 22 -5.81 -4.08 14.74
C LYS A 22 -6.03 -2.61 14.35
N SER A 23 -6.37 -2.32 13.10
CA SER A 23 -6.49 -0.94 12.61
C SER A 23 -7.67 -0.23 13.26
N LYS A 24 -7.45 0.98 13.76
CA LYS A 24 -8.50 1.87 14.28
C LYS A 24 -9.14 2.72 13.16
N LEU A 25 -9.05 2.26 11.91
CA LEU A 25 -9.56 3.01 10.77
C LEU A 25 -11.10 2.97 10.78
N PRO A 26 -11.78 4.13 10.75
CA PRO A 26 -13.22 4.14 10.55
C PRO A 26 -13.53 3.44 9.22
N HIS A 27 -14.45 2.48 9.22
CA HIS A 27 -14.82 1.69 8.03
C HIS A 27 -13.63 0.93 7.37
N ALA A 28 -12.73 0.33 8.16
CA ALA A 28 -11.58 -0.44 7.69
C ALA A 28 -11.90 -1.45 6.55
N THR A 29 -13.09 -2.06 6.55
CA THR A 29 -13.57 -2.96 5.49
C THR A 29 -13.78 -2.28 4.13
N MET A 30 -14.14 -1.00 4.09
CA MET A 30 -14.24 -0.23 2.84
C MET A 30 -12.87 0.10 2.24
N PHE A 31 -11.83 0.17 3.09
CA PHE A 31 -10.45 0.43 2.66
C PHE A 31 -9.67 -0.85 2.35
N LYS A 32 -10.15 -2.01 2.79
CA LYS A 32 -9.53 -3.31 2.49
C LYS A 32 -9.78 -3.61 1.01
N PRO A 33 -8.73 -3.67 0.16
CA PRO A 33 -8.93 -3.97 -1.25
C PRO A 33 -9.42 -5.42 -1.42
N GLN A 34 -10.30 -5.65 -2.40
CA GLN A 34 -10.79 -7.00 -2.74
C GLN A 34 -9.65 -7.93 -3.16
N HIS A 35 -8.63 -7.39 -3.85
CA HIS A 35 -7.43 -8.12 -4.25
C HIS A 35 -6.21 -7.59 -3.52
N SER A 36 -5.34 -8.49 -3.07
CA SER A 36 -4.06 -8.11 -2.45
C SER A 36 -3.12 -7.52 -3.48
N TYR A 37 -2.68 -6.27 -3.27
CA TYR A 37 -1.67 -5.63 -4.09
C TYR A 37 -0.30 -6.18 -3.73
N LYS A 38 0.47 -6.58 -4.75
CA LYS A 38 1.89 -6.91 -4.61
C LYS A 38 2.68 -5.62 -4.46
N ARG A 39 3.71 -5.63 -3.60
CA ARG A 39 4.67 -4.53 -3.49
C ARG A 39 5.44 -4.37 -4.80
N CYS A 40 5.36 -3.19 -5.40
CA CYS A 40 6.08 -2.87 -6.64
C CYS A 40 7.05 -1.68 -6.50
N ILE A 41 7.24 -1.14 -5.28
CA ILE A 41 8.11 0.02 -5.03
C ILE A 41 9.50 -0.08 -5.67
N LYS A 42 10.16 -1.25 -5.60
CA LYS A 42 11.48 -1.46 -6.20
C LYS A 42 11.46 -1.33 -7.72
N GLU A 43 10.40 -1.83 -8.37
CA GLU A 43 10.23 -1.72 -9.82
C GLU A 43 9.87 -0.30 -10.24
N THR A 44 9.00 0.37 -9.48
CA THR A 44 8.59 1.75 -9.75
C THR A 44 9.77 2.72 -9.69
N PHE A 45 10.67 2.53 -8.72
CA PHE A 45 11.83 3.39 -8.52
C PHE A 45 13.14 2.80 -9.05
N LYS A 46 13.09 1.81 -9.96
CA LYS A 46 14.30 1.17 -10.50
C LYS A 46 15.18 2.11 -11.33
N ASP A 47 14.56 3.10 -11.96
CA ASP A 47 15.19 4.10 -12.82
C ASP A 47 15.55 5.38 -12.06
N PHE A 48 15.12 5.50 -10.80
CA PHE A 48 15.50 6.63 -9.98
C PHE A 48 17.01 6.58 -9.72
N PRO A 49 17.73 7.70 -9.86
CA PRO A 49 19.14 7.74 -9.53
C PRO A 49 19.29 7.32 -8.07
N GLN A 50 20.07 6.27 -7.82
CA GLN A 50 20.46 5.93 -6.47
C GLN A 50 21.32 7.10 -5.98
N GLY A 51 20.74 7.92 -5.10
CA GLY A 51 21.33 9.18 -4.67
C GLY A 51 22.82 8.98 -4.35
N VAL A 52 23.64 9.86 -4.93
CA VAL A 52 25.08 9.94 -4.67
C VAL A 52 25.26 9.99 -3.15
N ARG A 53 25.88 8.96 -2.60
CA ARG A 53 26.16 8.85 -1.17
C ARG A 53 27.34 9.73 -0.79
#